data_AF-A0A7W6F6L9-F1
#
_entry.id   AF-A0A7W6F6L9-F1
#
_cell.length_a   1.000
_cell.length_b   1.000
_cell.length_c   1.000
_cell.angle_alpha   90.00
_cell.angle_beta   90.00
_cell.angle_gamma   90.00
#
_symmetry.space_group_name_H-M   'P 1'
#
loop_
_entity.id
_entity.type
_entity.pdbx_description
1 polymer ?
#
loop_
_entity_poly.entity_id
_entity_poly.type
_entity_poly.pdbx_seq_one_letter_code
_entity_poly.pdbx_strand_id
1 'polypeptide(L)'
;MSDFTDLVARAVNPSMSREERDAVYDVVRQAVLRLQERENLDPNDPRRSLQRHLVEETIRDIEIDIVRYVTLKKLADVAAKQDAEAQSGRRR
;
A
#
# COMPACT_ATOMS: atom_id res chain seq x y z
N MET A 1 -11.25 -8.02 12.14
CA MET A 1 -9.83 -7.71 11.87
C MET A 1 -9.63 -6.94 10.54
N SER A 2 -10.64 -6.21 10.03
CA SER A 2 -10.57 -5.47 8.75
C SER A 2 -10.15 -4.00 8.91
N ASP A 3 -10.47 -3.39 10.06
CA ASP A 3 -10.50 -1.91 10.17
C ASP A 3 -9.14 -1.23 10.00
N PHE A 4 -8.06 -1.87 10.45
CA PHE A 4 -6.72 -1.26 10.39
C PHE A 4 -6.12 -1.32 8.98
N THR A 5 -6.14 -2.49 8.35
CA THR A 5 -5.65 -2.67 6.98
C THR A 5 -6.44 -1.79 6.00
N ASP A 6 -7.76 -1.74 6.14
CA ASP A 6 -8.62 -0.89 5.30
C ASP A 6 -8.34 0.61 5.52
N LEU A 7 -8.03 1.02 6.74
CA LEU A 7 -7.71 2.41 7.06
C LEU A 7 -6.36 2.83 6.44
N VAL A 8 -5.34 1.98 6.54
CA VAL A 8 -4.04 2.24 5.90
C VAL A 8 -4.18 2.22 4.37
N ALA A 9 -4.91 1.24 3.81
CA ALA A 9 -5.16 1.17 2.38
C ALA A 9 -5.94 2.38 1.83
N ARG A 10 -6.84 2.98 2.62
CA ARG A 10 -7.52 4.24 2.25
C ARG A 10 -6.62 5.47 2.34
N ALA A 11 -5.65 5.46 3.23
CA ALA A 11 -4.70 6.56 3.41
C ALA A 11 -3.62 6.58 2.31
N VAL A 12 -3.47 5.48 1.58
CA VAL A 12 -2.44 5.29 0.55
C VAL A 12 -3.11 5.14 -0.82
N ASN A 13 -2.73 5.99 -1.78
CA ASN A 13 -3.29 5.95 -3.14
C ASN A 13 -2.23 5.45 -4.14
N PRO A 14 -2.58 4.60 -5.13
CA PRO A 14 -1.68 4.23 -6.22
C PRO A 14 -1.06 5.39 -7.02
N SER A 15 -1.63 6.59 -6.97
CA SER A 15 -1.07 7.78 -7.59
C SER A 15 0.05 8.45 -6.78
N MET A 16 0.21 8.09 -5.51
CA MET A 16 1.24 8.65 -4.64
C MET A 16 2.63 8.18 -5.06
N SER A 17 3.61 9.07 -4.90
CA SER A 17 5.02 8.69 -5.01
C SER A 17 5.39 7.69 -3.90
N ARG A 18 6.48 6.96 -4.06
CA ARG A 18 6.97 6.06 -3.00
C ARG A 18 7.29 6.82 -1.71
N GLU A 19 7.82 8.04 -1.82
CA GLU A 19 8.17 8.89 -0.68
C GLU A 19 6.94 9.38 0.08
N GLU A 20 5.88 9.74 -0.63
CA GLU A 20 4.59 10.12 -0.03
C GLU A 20 3.98 8.95 0.75
N ARG A 21 4.09 7.74 0.23
CA ARG A 21 3.62 6.51 0.90
C ARG A 21 4.45 6.17 2.13
N ASP A 22 5.78 6.28 2.02
CA ASP A 22 6.70 6.07 3.14
C ASP A 22 6.39 7.03 4.32
N ALA A 23 6.03 8.30 4.03
CA ALA A 23 5.61 9.25 5.06
C ALA A 23 4.31 8.82 5.78
N VAL A 24 3.34 8.26 5.06
CA VAL A 24 2.11 7.71 5.67
C VAL A 24 2.44 6.50 6.55
N TYR A 25 3.31 5.60 6.07
CA TYR A 25 3.74 4.43 6.84
C TYR A 25 4.47 4.81 8.12
N ASP A 26 5.27 5.87 8.12
CA ASP A 26 5.90 6.39 9.33
C ASP A 26 4.88 6.87 10.37
N VAL A 27 3.81 7.56 9.95
CA VAL A 27 2.72 7.95 10.85
C VAL A 27 2.06 6.73 11.49
N VAL A 28 1.85 5.66 10.71
CA VAL A 28 1.27 4.41 11.20
C VAL A 28 2.20 3.74 12.23
N ARG A 29 3.50 3.63 11.94
CA ARG A 29 4.51 3.12 12.89
C ARG A 29 4.47 3.90 14.21
N GLN A 30 4.45 5.24 14.13
CA GLN A 30 4.38 6.11 15.31
C GLN A 30 3.06 5.95 16.08
N ALA A 31 1.93 5.76 15.41
CA ALA A 31 0.66 5.51 16.08
C ALA A 31 0.68 4.21 16.89
N VAL A 32 1.28 3.16 16.35
CA VAL A 32 1.43 1.86 17.03
C VAL A 32 2.37 1.99 18.24
N LEU A 33 3.47 2.74 18.12
CA LEU A 33 4.34 3.03 19.26
C LEU A 33 3.60 3.73 20.39
N ARG A 34 2.82 4.78 20.08
CA ARG A 34 2.01 5.50 21.07
C ARG A 34 0.96 4.61 21.72
N LEU A 35 0.37 3.67 20.97
CA LEU A 35 -0.58 2.70 21.52
C LEU A 35 0.12 1.76 22.52
N GLN A 36 1.29 1.24 22.17
CA GLN A 36 2.10 0.37 23.04
C GLN A 36 2.52 1.08 24.33
N GLU A 37 2.87 2.36 24.24
CA GLU A 37 3.18 3.21 25.39
C GLU A 37 1.94 3.44 26.26
N ARG A 38 0.77 3.72 25.66
CA ARG A 38 -0.48 3.92 26.39
C ARG A 38 -0.93 2.65 27.14
N GLU A 39 -0.64 1.48 26.58
CA GLU A 39 -0.93 0.18 27.19
C GLU A 39 0.10 -0.23 28.26
N ASN A 40 1.13 0.59 28.51
CA ASN A 40 2.24 0.28 29.43
C ASN A 40 2.87 -1.10 29.15
N LEU A 41 2.90 -1.52 27.88
CA LEU A 41 3.54 -2.78 27.51
C LEU A 41 5.04 -2.68 27.78
N ASP A 42 5.61 -3.69 28.44
CA ASP A 42 7.05 -3.78 28.68
C ASP A 42 7.80 -3.76 27.33
N PRO A 43 8.96 -3.11 27.21
CA PRO A 43 9.77 -3.14 25.99
C PRO A 43 10.11 -4.54 25.48
N ASN A 44 10.20 -5.54 26.37
CA ASN A 44 10.46 -6.93 26.06
C ASN A 44 9.19 -7.78 25.93
N ASP A 45 8.00 -7.18 26.01
CA ASP A 45 6.74 -7.89 25.81
C ASP A 45 6.68 -8.44 24.37
N PRO A 46 6.51 -9.76 24.17
CA PRO A 46 6.38 -10.37 22.84
C PRO A 46 5.27 -9.75 21.98
N ARG A 47 4.24 -9.17 22.61
CA ARG A 47 3.15 -8.47 21.90
C ARG A 47 3.67 -7.25 21.16
N ARG A 48 4.66 -6.53 21.70
CA ARG A 48 5.25 -5.36 21.03
C ARG A 48 5.94 -5.75 19.73
N SER A 49 6.70 -6.84 19.73
CA SER A 49 7.39 -7.31 18.52
C SER A 49 6.40 -7.84 17.50
N LEU A 50 5.39 -8.60 17.94
CA LEU A 50 4.32 -9.11 17.07
C LEU A 50 3.55 -7.96 16.41
N GLN A 51 3.12 -6.95 17.18
CA GLN A 51 2.40 -5.80 16.64
C GLN A 51 3.22 -5.04 15.59
N ARG A 52 4.52 -4.82 15.83
CA ARG A 52 5.41 -4.20 14.82
C ARG A 52 5.52 -5.06 13.58
N HIS A 53 5.67 -6.37 13.75
CA HIS A 53 5.79 -7.29 12.63
C HIS A 53 4.55 -7.27 11.73
N LEU A 54 3.35 -7.33 12.33
CA LEU A 54 2.08 -7.28 11.60
C LEU A 54 1.90 -5.97 10.82
N VAL A 55 2.39 -4.84 11.38
CA VAL A 55 2.35 -3.55 10.69
C VAL A 55 3.25 -3.55 9.46
N GLU A 56 4.49 -4.04 9.58
CA GLU A 56 5.40 -4.11 8.43
C GLU A 56 4.94 -5.12 7.36
N GLU A 57 4.30 -6.21 7.78
CA GLU A 57 3.67 -7.17 6.86
C GLU A 57 2.52 -6.50 6.10
N THR A 58 1.63 -5.80 6.81
CA THR A 58 0.51 -5.06 6.20
C THR A 58 1.01 -4.02 5.20
N ILE A 59 2.06 -3.27 5.54
CA ILE A 59 2.68 -2.28 4.64
C ILE A 59 3.19 -2.96 3.37
N ARG A 60 3.85 -4.12 3.50
CA ARG A 60 4.36 -4.87 2.35
C ARG A 60 3.25 -5.36 1.44
N ASP A 61 2.16 -5.86 2.00
CA ASP A 61 1.01 -6.33 1.22
C ASP A 61 0.36 -5.19 0.42
N ILE A 62 0.18 -4.03 1.05
CA ILE A 62 -0.31 -2.82 0.38
C ILE A 62 0.61 -2.39 -0.77
N GLU A 63 1.93 -2.42 -0.57
CA GLU A 63 2.89 -2.09 -1.62
C GLU A 63 2.80 -3.06 -2.81
N ILE A 64 2.65 -4.36 -2.55
CA ILE A 64 2.46 -5.37 -3.60
C ILE A 64 1.19 -5.08 -4.40
N ASP A 65 0.09 -4.77 -3.72
CA ASP A 65 -1.19 -4.47 -4.36
C ASP A 65 -1.13 -3.20 -5.21
N ILE A 66 -0.47 -2.16 -4.73
CA ILE A 66 -0.27 -0.92 -5.50
C ILE A 66 0.56 -1.18 -6.75
N VAL A 67 1.68 -1.90 -6.62
CA VAL A 67 2.54 -2.23 -7.77
C VAL A 67 1.77 -3.07 -8.78
N ARG A 68 1.01 -4.06 -8.31
CA ARG A 68 0.16 -4.89 -9.17
C ARG A 68 -0.88 -4.05 -9.91
N TYR A 69 -1.58 -3.17 -9.20
CA TYR A 69 -2.58 -2.27 -9.80
C TYR A 69 -1.97 -1.36 -10.88
N VAL A 70 -0.85 -0.70 -10.57
CA VAL A 70 -0.16 0.19 -11.52
C VAL A 70 0.32 -0.58 -12.75
N THR A 71 0.81 -1.80 -12.55
CA THR A 71 1.26 -2.66 -13.66
C THR A 71 0.10 -3.05 -14.57
N LEU A 72 -1.01 -3.54 -14.00
CA LEU A 72 -2.21 -3.91 -14.76
C LEU A 72 -2.80 -2.73 -15.52
N LYS A 73 -2.83 -1.53 -14.90
CA LYS A 73 -3.27 -0.31 -15.56
C LYS A 73 -2.41 0.04 -16.77
N LYS A 74 -1.07 0.00 -16.64
CA LYS A 74 -0.15 0.26 -17.75
C LYS A 74 -0.34 -0.74 -18.90
N LEU A 75 -0.55 -2.01 -18.59
CA LEU A 75 -0.81 -3.04 -19.60
C LEU A 75 -2.11 -2.78 -20.36
N ALA A 76 -3.18 -2.40 -19.65
CA ALA A 76 -4.45 -2.03 -20.27
C ALA A 76 -4.32 -0.79 -21.17
N ASP A 77 -3.57 0.23 -20.74
CA ASP A 77 -3.32 1.44 -21.53
C ASP A 77 -2.53 1.13 -22.82
N VAL A 78 -1.57 0.19 -22.76
CA VAL A 78 -0.82 -0.26 -23.94
C VAL A 78 -1.70 -1.04 -24.90
N ALA A 79 -2.51 -1.99 -24.40
CA ALA A 79 -3.43 -2.76 -25.22
C ALA A 79 -4.44 -1.85 -25.95
N ALA A 80 -5.01 -0.87 -25.24
CA ALA A 80 -5.94 0.08 -25.83
C ALA A 80 -5.31 0.92 -26.96
N LYS A 81 -4.03 1.30 -26.83
CA LYS A 81 -3.30 2.01 -27.90
C LYS A 81 -3.07 1.13 -29.12
N GLN A 82 -2.69 -0.15 -28.91
CA GLN A 82 -2.48 -1.10 -29.99
C GLN A 82 -3.78 -1.36 -30.77
N ASP A 83 -4.90 -1.53 -30.07
CA ASP A 83 -6.22 -1.70 -30.71
C ASP A 83 -6.64 -0.48 -31.52
N ALA A 84 -6.38 0.73 -31.01
CA ALA A 84 -6.67 1.98 -31.71
C ALA A 84 -5.81 2.14 -32.98
N GLU A 85 -4.52 1.80 -32.92
CA GLU A 85 -3.62 1.81 -34.07
C GLU A 85 -4.04 0.77 -35.12
N ALA A 86 -4.40 -0.43 -34.69
CA ALA A 86 -4.88 -1.50 -35.58
C ALA A 86 -6.19 -1.13 -36.29
N GLN A 87 -7.13 -0.47 -35.62
CA GLN A 87 -8.37 0.02 -36.25
C GLN A 87 -8.14 1.19 -37.21
N SER A 88 -7.18 2.08 -36.91
CA SER A 88 -6.81 3.20 -37.78
C SER A 88 -6.14 2.72 -39.08
N GLY A 89 -5.25 1.73 -38.98
CA GLY A 89 -4.59 1.12 -40.14
C GLY A 89 -5.54 0.33 -41.05
N ARG A 90 -6.64 -0.19 -40.52
CA ARG A 90 -7.65 -0.97 -41.26
C ARG A 90 -8.68 -0.11 -42.01
N ARG A 91 -8.73 1.20 -41.73
CA ARG A 91 -9.61 2.19 -42.37
C ARG A 91 -8.95 2.95 -43.52
N ARG A 92 -7.67 2.68 -43.82
CA ARG A 92 -6.94 3.22 -44.97
C ARG A 92 -6.85 2.19 -46.09
#